data_AF-A0A3D4BAT4-F1
#
_entry.id   AF-A0A3D4BAT4-F1
#
_cell.length_a   1.000
_cell.length_b   1.000
_cell.length_c   1.000
_cell.angle_alpha   90.00
_cell.angle_beta   90.00
_cell.angle_gamma   90.00
#
_symmetry.space_group_name_H-M   'P 1'
#
loop_
_entity.id
_entity.type
_entity.pdbx_description
1 polymer ?
#
loop_
_entity_poly.entity_id
_entity_poly.type
_entity_poly.pdbx_seq_one_letter_code
_entity_poly.pdbx_strand_id
1 'polypeptide(L)'
;MTCLVAFHPETIRFSGAVMAEMGYGAASLAALLLFDKAVEDQDNRINMKVLVWACVMMTVAYLFRSVGIGLLIALPGLLAIKRRWGASATMIIGFFILASPWLLQSSFLGTPEYRTQFWVLDLEDPTRGTIGLLGLFDRIELNSMTYVTETIPVHLFPILGSQRIIQFSENLGLWPVLLIGRLILTLLVMVGALHR
;
A
#
# COMPACT_ATOMS: atom_id res chain seq x y z
N MET A 1 6.29 -19.20 0.89
CA MET A 1 6.12 -17.74 0.88
C MET A 1 6.59 -17.09 2.19
N THR A 2 6.21 -17.61 3.36
CA THR A 2 6.56 -17.06 4.68
C THR A 2 8.07 -16.89 4.92
N CYS A 3 8.90 -17.88 4.54
CA CYS A 3 10.36 -17.78 4.70
C CYS A 3 10.98 -16.70 3.80
N LEU A 4 10.46 -16.49 2.58
CA LEU A 4 10.96 -15.45 1.66
C LEU A 4 10.68 -14.04 2.19
N VAL A 5 9.53 -13.83 2.82
CA VAL A 5 9.17 -12.55 3.45
C VAL A 5 10.00 -12.28 4.71
N ALA A 6 10.24 -13.32 5.52
CA ALA A 6 11.01 -13.21 6.76
C ALA A 6 12.50 -12.88 6.52
N PHE A 7 13.10 -13.44 5.47
CA PHE A 7 14.50 -13.19 5.10
C PHE A 7 14.69 -12.08 4.08
N HIS A 8 13.63 -11.34 3.74
CA HIS A 8 13.73 -10.24 2.80
C HIS A 8 14.62 -9.12 3.40
N PRO A 9 15.65 -8.64 2.69
CA PRO A 9 16.62 -7.66 3.23
C PRO A 9 15.96 -6.40 3.78
N GLU A 10 14.89 -5.93 3.13
CA GLU A 10 14.13 -4.76 3.60
C GLU A 10 13.39 -5.05 4.90
N THR A 11 12.82 -6.26 5.07
CA THR A 11 12.14 -6.64 6.33
C THR A 11 13.12 -6.64 7.48
N ILE A 12 14.32 -7.18 7.28
CA ILE A 12 15.38 -7.19 8.29
C ILE A 12 15.83 -5.75 8.59
N ARG A 13 16.09 -4.93 7.55
CA ARG A 13 16.52 -3.54 7.72
C ARG A 13 15.51 -2.70 8.49
N PHE A 14 14.23 -2.80 8.15
CA PHE A 14 13.18 -2.02 8.79
C PHE A 14 12.76 -2.60 10.15
N SER A 15 12.99 -3.89 10.43
CA SER A 15 12.76 -4.48 11.76
C SER A 15 13.76 -4.01 12.83
N GLY A 16 14.98 -3.65 12.41
CA GLY A 16 16.01 -3.08 13.30
C GLY A 16 15.87 -1.59 13.56
N ALA A 17 15.04 -0.90 12.76
CA ALA A 17 14.74 0.53 12.93
C ALA A 17 13.41 0.70 13.66
N VAL A 18 13.34 1.57 14.67
CA VAL A 18 12.07 1.97 15.31
C VAL A 18 11.30 2.87 14.34
N MET A 19 10.72 2.26 13.32
CA MET A 19 9.96 2.94 12.26
C MET A 19 8.53 2.39 12.23
N ALA A 20 7.55 3.28 12.01
CA ALA A 20 6.14 2.92 11.92
C ALA A 20 5.82 1.95 10.76
N GLU A 21 6.76 1.72 9.86
CA GLU A 21 6.61 0.91 8.65
C GLU A 21 6.37 -0.57 8.95
N MET A 22 7.03 -1.10 9.99
CA MET A 22 6.82 -2.48 10.44
C MET A 22 5.46 -2.67 11.09
N GLY A 23 5.04 -1.72 11.93
CA GLY A 23 3.71 -1.72 12.53
C GLY A 23 2.61 -1.61 11.47
N TYR A 24 2.79 -0.71 10.50
CA TYR A 24 1.92 -0.58 9.34
C TYR A 24 1.82 -1.87 8.53
N GLY A 25 2.96 -2.49 8.18
CA GLY A 25 3.00 -3.72 7.39
C GLY A 25 2.31 -4.89 8.11
N ALA A 26 2.59 -5.08 9.40
CA ALA A 26 1.98 -6.11 10.21
C ALA A 26 0.46 -5.94 10.33
N ALA A 27 -0.01 -4.71 10.62
CA ALA A 27 -1.44 -4.40 10.70
C ALA A 27 -2.15 -4.58 9.35
N SER A 28 -1.50 -4.19 8.24
CA SER A 28 -2.05 -4.36 6.89
C SER A 28 -2.20 -5.82 6.50
N LEU A 29 -1.18 -6.65 6.77
CA LEU A 29 -1.24 -8.09 6.54
C LEU A 29 -2.29 -8.76 7.42
N ALA A 30 -2.36 -8.40 8.71
CA ALA A 30 -3.39 -8.90 9.61
C ALA A 30 -4.79 -8.54 9.13
N ALA A 31 -5.01 -7.30 8.66
CA ALA A 31 -6.27 -6.87 8.08
C ALA A 31 -6.67 -7.71 6.87
N LEU A 32 -5.73 -7.98 5.94
CA LEU A 32 -5.96 -8.80 4.76
C LEU A 32 -6.28 -10.26 5.12
N LEU A 33 -5.51 -10.88 6.01
CA LEU A 33 -5.73 -12.28 6.44
C LEU A 33 -7.07 -12.45 7.16
N LEU A 34 -7.41 -11.53 8.04
CA LEU A 34 -8.70 -11.55 8.74
C LEU A 34 -9.85 -11.29 7.77
N PHE A 35 -9.67 -10.39 6.80
CA PHE A 35 -10.68 -10.13 5.78
C PHE A 35 -10.92 -11.37 4.91
N ASP A 36 -9.86 -12.03 4.45
CA ASP A 36 -9.96 -13.25 3.65
C ASP A 36 -10.70 -14.34 4.42
N LYS A 37 -10.28 -14.59 5.67
CA LYS A 37 -10.96 -15.52 6.58
C LYS A 37 -12.42 -15.14 6.88
N ALA A 38 -12.76 -13.85 6.88
CA ALA A 38 -14.12 -13.39 7.08
C ALA A 38 -15.02 -13.63 5.87
N VAL A 39 -14.42 -13.76 4.68
CA VAL A 39 -15.10 -13.87 3.38
C VAL A 39 -15.12 -15.31 2.83
N GLU A 40 -14.15 -16.14 3.21
CA GLU A 40 -13.90 -17.51 2.72
C GLU A 40 -14.95 -18.55 3.16
N ASP A 41 -15.87 -18.22 4.07
CA ASP A 41 -16.81 -19.19 4.64
C ASP A 41 -17.71 -19.85 3.56
N GLN A 42 -17.71 -21.20 3.51
CA GLN A 42 -18.32 -22.02 2.45
C GLN A 42 -19.83 -21.75 2.25
N ASP A 43 -20.50 -21.24 3.28
CA ASP A 43 -21.94 -20.98 3.31
C ASP A 43 -22.35 -19.63 2.69
N ASN A 44 -21.43 -18.92 2.01
CA ASN A 44 -21.65 -17.58 1.45
C ASN A 44 -22.03 -16.52 2.51
N ARG A 45 -21.89 -16.86 3.80
CA ARG A 45 -22.12 -15.96 4.93
C ARG A 45 -20.82 -15.29 5.32
N ILE A 46 -20.90 -14.01 5.65
CA ILE A 46 -19.74 -13.24 6.11
C ILE A 46 -19.60 -13.46 7.60
N ASN A 47 -18.42 -13.86 8.05
CA ASN A 47 -18.14 -13.94 9.48
C ASN A 47 -17.93 -12.52 10.05
N MET A 48 -19.02 -11.90 10.50
CA MET A 48 -19.02 -10.52 10.98
C MET A 48 -18.05 -10.28 12.15
N LYS A 49 -17.83 -11.27 13.03
CA LYS A 49 -16.89 -11.13 14.15
C LYS A 49 -15.46 -10.98 13.64
N VAL A 50 -15.07 -11.79 12.66
CA VAL A 50 -13.73 -11.71 12.04
C VAL A 50 -13.62 -10.45 11.19
N LEU A 51 -14.69 -10.04 10.51
CA LEU A 51 -14.73 -8.80 9.74
C LEU A 51 -14.50 -7.56 10.61
N VAL A 52 -15.06 -7.52 11.83
CA VAL A 52 -14.81 -6.43 12.78
C VAL A 52 -13.32 -6.38 13.16
N TRP A 53 -12.67 -7.53 13.40
CA TRP A 53 -11.23 -7.55 13.64
C TRP A 53 -10.41 -7.10 12.43
N ALA A 54 -10.83 -7.47 11.21
CA ALA A 54 -10.22 -6.94 9.99
C ALA A 54 -10.36 -5.41 9.91
N CYS A 55 -11.53 -4.86 10.28
CA CYS A 55 -11.78 -3.42 10.37
C CYS A 55 -10.87 -2.75 11.42
N VAL A 56 -10.69 -3.36 12.59
CA VAL A 56 -9.78 -2.84 13.63
C VAL A 56 -8.35 -2.77 13.10
N MET A 57 -7.83 -3.85 12.50
CA MET A 57 -6.46 -3.90 11.98
C MET A 57 -6.26 -2.94 10.81
N MET A 58 -7.27 -2.77 9.96
CA MET A 58 -7.29 -1.75 8.90
C MET A 58 -7.18 -0.34 9.47
N THR A 59 -7.93 -0.01 10.53
CA THR A 59 -7.82 1.29 11.19
C THR A 59 -6.45 1.48 11.85
N VAL A 60 -5.91 0.44 12.50
CA VAL A 60 -4.56 0.48 13.08
C VAL A 60 -3.51 0.76 12.01
N ALA A 61 -3.61 0.14 10.83
CA ALA A 61 -2.72 0.43 9.70
C ALA A 61 -2.80 1.91 9.28
N TYR A 62 -4.00 2.48 9.21
CA TYR A 62 -4.19 3.91 8.94
C TYR A 62 -3.58 4.82 10.02
N LEU A 63 -3.71 4.44 11.31
CA LEU A 63 -3.14 5.21 12.42
C LEU A 63 -1.60 5.16 12.44
N PHE A 64 -0.99 4.06 11.98
CA PHE A 64 0.46 4.01 11.78
C PHE A 64 0.91 4.88 10.60
N ARG A 65 0.17 4.85 9.49
CA ARG A 65 0.50 5.61 8.28
C ARG A 65 -0.74 5.89 7.45
N SER A 66 -0.87 7.14 6.98
CA SER A 66 -2.01 7.58 6.15
C SER A 66 -2.18 6.77 4.86
N VAL A 67 -1.11 6.17 4.33
CA VAL A 67 -1.16 5.22 3.19
C VAL A 67 -2.10 4.03 3.45
N GLY A 68 -2.34 3.68 4.73
CA GLY A 68 -3.33 2.68 5.13
C GLY A 68 -4.77 2.98 4.71
N ILE A 69 -5.07 4.22 4.30
CA ILE A 69 -6.37 4.57 3.69
C ILE A 69 -6.65 3.75 2.42
N GLY A 70 -5.62 3.23 1.75
CA GLY A 70 -5.78 2.31 0.63
C GLY A 70 -6.57 1.04 1.00
N LEU A 71 -6.40 0.53 2.22
CA LEU A 71 -7.17 -0.63 2.71
C LEU A 71 -8.65 -0.29 2.93
N LEU A 72 -8.95 0.93 3.38
CA LEU A 72 -10.32 1.44 3.52
C LEU A 72 -11.04 1.54 2.17
N ILE A 73 -10.31 1.77 1.08
CA ILE A 73 -10.88 1.76 -0.26
C ILE A 73 -11.00 0.32 -0.75
N ALA A 74 -9.94 -0.48 -0.62
CA ALA A 74 -9.86 -1.81 -1.20
C ALA A 74 -10.82 -2.83 -0.58
N LEU A 75 -10.84 -2.97 0.75
CA LEU A 75 -11.59 -4.05 1.43
C LEU A 75 -13.12 -3.82 1.35
N PRO A 76 -13.65 -2.64 1.73
CA PRO A 76 -15.06 -2.35 1.56
C PRO A 76 -15.44 -2.25 0.08
N GLY A 77 -14.57 -1.68 -0.78
CA GLY A 77 -14.79 -1.63 -2.22
C GLY A 77 -15.00 -3.00 -2.85
N LEU A 78 -14.19 -3.99 -2.45
CA LEU A 78 -14.36 -5.37 -2.89
C LEU A 78 -15.69 -5.98 -2.42
N LEU A 79 -16.13 -5.69 -1.19
CA LEU A 79 -17.43 -6.12 -0.68
C LEU A 79 -18.58 -5.45 -1.44
N ALA A 80 -18.47 -4.16 -1.76
CA ALA A 80 -19.44 -3.42 -2.53
C ALA A 80 -19.59 -3.98 -3.96
N ILE A 81 -18.48 -4.32 -4.63
CA ILE A 81 -18.48 -4.99 -5.94
C ILE A 81 -19.19 -6.35 -5.84
N LYS A 82 -18.94 -7.11 -4.77
CA LYS A 82 -19.64 -8.37 -4.47
C LYS A 82 -21.09 -8.17 -3.99
N ARG A 83 -21.64 -6.95 -4.07
CA ARG A 83 -23.00 -6.56 -3.61
C ARG A 83 -23.28 -6.85 -2.13
N ARG A 84 -22.24 -7.00 -1.31
CA ARG A 84 -22.31 -7.24 0.14
C ARG A 84 -22.36 -5.89 0.89
N TRP A 85 -23.36 -5.08 0.58
CA TRP A 85 -23.49 -3.69 1.04
C TRP A 85 -23.47 -3.53 2.56
N GLY A 86 -24.13 -4.44 3.30
CA GLY A 86 -24.16 -4.41 4.76
C GLY A 86 -22.75 -4.51 5.36
N ALA A 87 -21.95 -5.49 4.93
CA ALA A 87 -20.59 -5.67 5.40
C ALA A 87 -19.66 -4.53 4.96
N SER A 88 -19.82 -4.03 3.73
CA SER A 88 -19.09 -2.85 3.26
C SER A 88 -19.37 -1.64 4.15
N ALA A 89 -20.65 -1.38 4.46
CA ALA A 89 -21.05 -0.29 5.33
C ALA A 89 -20.49 -0.47 6.75
N THR A 90 -20.51 -1.69 7.30
CA THR A 90 -19.90 -1.99 8.61
C THR A 90 -18.42 -1.63 8.66
N MET A 91 -17.64 -1.96 7.62
CA MET A 91 -16.22 -1.61 7.58
C MET A 91 -15.99 -0.10 7.49
N ILE A 92 -16.76 0.61 6.66
CA ILE A 92 -16.63 2.05 6.49
C ILE A 92 -17.01 2.79 7.78
N ILE A 93 -18.17 2.45 8.35
CA ILE A 93 -18.65 3.07 9.60
C ILE A 93 -17.72 2.72 10.76
N GLY A 94 -17.32 1.45 10.88
CA GLY A 94 -16.39 1.00 11.91
C GLY A 94 -15.05 1.73 11.84
N PHE A 95 -14.52 1.96 10.64
CA PHE A 95 -13.32 2.77 10.46
C PHE A 95 -13.48 4.18 10.99
N PHE A 96 -14.53 4.91 10.58
CA PHE A 96 -14.73 6.28 11.02
C PHE A 96 -14.95 6.38 12.53
N ILE A 97 -15.65 5.42 13.14
CA ILE A 97 -15.82 5.37 14.60
C ILE A 97 -14.45 5.23 15.29
N LEU A 98 -13.64 4.25 14.86
CA LEU A 98 -12.35 3.97 15.48
C LEU A 98 -11.29 5.04 15.21
N ALA A 99 -11.30 5.64 14.01
CA ALA A 99 -10.38 6.72 13.63
C ALA A 99 -10.83 8.09 14.16
N SER A 100 -12.10 8.24 14.57
CA SER A 100 -12.66 9.53 15.00
C SER A 100 -11.87 10.24 16.08
N PRO A 101 -11.30 9.58 17.13
CA PRO A 101 -10.57 10.31 18.16
C PRO A 101 -9.38 11.08 17.58
N TRP A 102 -8.65 10.44 16.66
CA TRP A 102 -7.50 11.05 15.97
C TRP A 102 -7.94 12.11 14.96
N LEU A 103 -8.98 11.83 14.17
CA LEU A 103 -9.52 12.79 13.19
C LEU A 103 -10.03 14.06 13.87
N LEU A 104 -10.72 13.93 14.99
CA LEU A 104 -11.19 15.05 15.79
C LEU A 104 -10.01 15.79 16.43
N GLN A 105 -9.06 15.07 17.05
CA GLN A 105 -7.85 15.68 17.62
C GLN A 105 -7.11 16.54 16.60
N SER A 106 -6.89 16.03 15.38
CA SER A 106 -6.22 16.76 14.29
C SER A 106 -6.98 18.00 13.82
N SER A 107 -8.31 17.99 13.98
CA SER A 107 -9.18 19.11 13.62
C SER A 107 -9.22 20.19 14.70
N PHE A 108 -9.19 19.81 15.98
CA PHE A 108 -9.24 20.74 17.11
C PHE A 108 -7.88 21.35 17.45
N LEU A 109 -6.80 20.56 17.45
CA LEU A 109 -5.46 21.03 17.81
C LEU A 109 -4.72 21.67 16.63
N GLY A 110 -5.28 21.55 15.42
CA GLY A 110 -4.69 22.08 14.19
C GLY A 110 -3.33 21.43 13.92
N THR A 111 -3.32 20.35 13.15
CA THR A 111 -2.11 19.91 12.45
C THR A 111 -2.16 20.45 11.01
N PRO A 112 -1.73 21.70 10.77
CA PRO A 112 -1.79 22.31 9.44
C PRO A 112 -0.78 21.70 8.46
N GLU A 113 0.38 21.22 8.93
CA GLU A 113 1.53 20.87 8.08
C GLU A 113 1.26 19.69 7.11
N TYR A 114 0.59 18.62 7.55
CA TYR A 114 0.34 17.47 6.67
C TYR A 114 -0.68 17.76 5.56
N ARG A 115 -1.68 18.60 5.84
CA ARG A 115 -2.72 18.94 4.85
C ARG A 115 -2.19 19.87 3.77
N THR A 116 -1.32 20.81 4.13
CA THR A 116 -0.70 21.71 3.15
C THR A 116 0.34 20.98 2.32
N GLN A 117 1.16 20.11 2.93
CA GLN A 117 2.14 19.26 2.23
C GLN A 117 1.52 18.35 1.16
N PHE A 118 0.31 17.84 1.39
CA PHE A 118 -0.39 17.01 0.39
C PHE A 118 -0.56 17.70 -0.95
N TRP A 119 -0.83 19.01 -0.92
CA TRP A 119 -1.06 19.82 -2.12
C TRP A 119 0.22 20.38 -2.73
N VAL A 120 1.37 20.33 -2.06
CA VAL A 120 2.64 20.84 -2.62
C VAL A 120 3.11 19.92 -3.74
N LEU A 121 3.45 20.45 -4.92
CA LEU A 121 3.87 19.68 -6.10
C LEU A 121 5.12 18.83 -5.83
N ASP A 122 6.09 19.39 -5.12
CA ASP A 122 7.37 18.79 -4.79
C ASP A 122 7.72 19.10 -3.32
N LEU A 123 7.90 18.05 -2.51
CA LEU A 123 8.22 18.19 -1.08
C LEU A 123 9.65 18.70 -0.87
N GLU A 124 10.55 18.46 -1.84
CA GLU A 124 11.95 18.91 -1.76
C GLU A 124 12.12 20.35 -2.24
N ASP A 125 11.22 20.83 -3.11
CA ASP A 125 11.17 22.22 -3.57
C ASP A 125 9.74 22.80 -3.51
N PRO A 126 9.33 23.36 -2.34
CA PRO A 126 8.00 23.92 -2.16
C PRO A 126 7.68 25.14 -3.05
N THR A 127 8.70 25.74 -3.69
CA THR A 127 8.51 26.91 -4.55
C THR A 127 7.90 26.56 -5.91
N ARG A 128 7.91 25.27 -6.26
CA ARG A 128 7.29 24.74 -7.50
C ARG A 128 5.77 24.78 -7.52
N GLY A 129 5.16 25.25 -6.43
CA GLY A 129 3.72 25.50 -6.35
C GLY A 129 2.93 24.30 -5.83
N THR A 130 1.61 24.39 -5.99
CA THR A 130 0.66 23.38 -5.51
C THR A 130 -0.07 22.71 -6.67
N ILE A 131 -0.46 21.47 -6.47
CA ILE A 131 -1.29 20.71 -7.38
C ILE A 131 -2.77 20.98 -7.10
N GLY A 132 -3.58 21.04 -8.16
CA GLY A 132 -5.04 20.98 -8.06
C GLY A 132 -5.55 19.54 -8.10
N LEU A 133 -6.88 19.37 -8.11
CA LEU A 133 -7.54 18.05 -8.20
C LEU A 133 -7.13 17.25 -9.44
N LEU A 134 -6.94 17.91 -10.59
CA LEU A 134 -6.49 17.24 -11.82
C LEU A 134 -5.04 16.75 -11.70
N GLY A 135 -4.18 17.51 -11.03
CA GLY A 135 -2.79 17.11 -10.77
C GLY A 135 -2.66 15.87 -9.87
N LEU A 136 -3.71 15.49 -9.16
CA LEU A 136 -3.75 14.21 -8.46
C LEU A 136 -3.78 13.02 -9.43
N PHE A 137 -4.45 13.15 -10.58
CA PHE A 137 -4.45 12.09 -11.59
C PHE A 137 -3.07 11.93 -12.22
N ASP A 138 -2.39 13.03 -12.53
CA ASP A 138 -1.00 12.99 -13.03
C ASP A 138 -0.08 12.30 -12.02
N ARG A 139 -0.26 12.57 -10.72
CA ARG A 139 0.47 11.88 -9.65
C ARG A 139 0.13 10.40 -9.57
N ILE A 140 -1.14 10.04 -9.68
CA ILE A 140 -1.54 8.63 -9.66
C ILE A 140 -0.89 7.91 -10.83
N GLU A 141 -0.92 8.49 -12.02
CA GLU A 141 -0.30 7.91 -13.22
C GLU A 141 1.22 7.77 -13.07
N LEU A 142 1.91 8.86 -12.73
CA LEU A 142 3.37 8.87 -12.54
C LEU A 142 3.80 7.88 -11.47
N ASN A 143 3.17 7.93 -10.29
CA ASN A 143 3.50 6.98 -9.22
C ASN A 143 3.18 5.54 -9.65
N SER A 144 2.05 5.29 -10.31
CA SER A 144 1.70 3.95 -10.79
C SER A 144 2.74 3.42 -11.76
N MET A 145 3.23 4.25 -12.69
CA MET A 145 4.32 3.87 -13.59
C MET A 145 5.59 3.56 -12.81
N THR A 146 6.03 4.44 -11.92
CA THR A 146 7.22 4.21 -11.06
C THR A 146 7.09 2.91 -10.26
N TYR A 147 5.93 2.63 -9.68
CA TYR A 147 5.71 1.40 -8.93
C TYR A 147 5.86 0.15 -9.80
N VAL A 148 5.32 0.17 -11.02
CA VAL A 148 5.34 -0.97 -11.96
C VAL A 148 6.72 -1.17 -12.58
N THR A 149 7.40 -0.10 -12.98
CA THR A 149 8.67 -0.16 -13.73
C THR A 149 9.90 -0.24 -12.84
N GLU A 150 9.84 0.36 -11.64
CA GLU A 150 10.99 0.50 -10.76
C GLU A 150 10.75 -0.17 -9.41
N THR A 151 9.79 0.31 -8.62
CA THR A 151 9.68 -0.07 -7.21
C THR A 151 9.44 -1.57 -7.03
N ILE A 152 8.42 -2.14 -7.68
CA ILE A 152 8.10 -3.57 -7.54
C ILE A 152 9.25 -4.46 -8.08
N PRO A 153 9.77 -4.25 -9.30
CA PRO A 153 10.86 -5.07 -9.81
C PRO A 153 12.16 -4.96 -9.00
N VAL A 154 12.52 -3.77 -8.53
CA VAL A 154 13.72 -3.54 -7.71
C VAL A 154 13.58 -4.26 -6.37
N HIS A 155 12.41 -4.21 -5.73
CA HIS A 155 12.21 -4.91 -4.46
C HIS A 155 12.14 -6.43 -4.62
N LEU A 156 11.52 -6.95 -5.69
CA LEU A 156 11.51 -8.39 -5.97
C LEU A 156 12.90 -8.91 -6.38
N PHE A 157 13.68 -8.10 -7.09
CA PHE A 157 14.99 -8.45 -7.61
C PHE A 157 16.03 -7.36 -7.32
N PRO A 158 16.51 -7.24 -6.06
CA PRO A 158 17.42 -6.18 -5.63
C PRO A 158 18.71 -6.11 -6.44
N ILE A 159 19.19 -7.25 -6.93
CA ILE A 159 20.37 -7.33 -7.79
C ILE A 159 20.13 -6.53 -9.07
N LEU A 160 19.01 -6.79 -9.75
CA LEU A 160 18.67 -6.10 -10.99
C LEU A 160 18.44 -4.62 -10.75
N GLY A 161 17.89 -4.23 -9.60
CA GLY A 161 17.67 -2.85 -9.17
C GLY A 161 18.88 -2.08 -8.64
N SER A 162 20.07 -2.70 -8.62
CA SER A 162 21.30 -2.05 -8.19
C SER A 162 21.62 -0.82 -9.05
N GLN A 163 21.90 0.32 -8.40
CA GLN A 163 22.35 1.56 -9.06
C GLN A 163 23.55 1.32 -10.00
N ARG A 164 24.43 0.38 -9.65
CA ARG A 164 25.57 0.00 -10.50
C ARG A 164 25.13 -0.64 -11.81
N ILE A 165 24.13 -1.54 -11.76
CA ILE A 165 23.63 -2.23 -12.96
C ILE A 165 22.83 -1.27 -13.84
N ILE A 166 22.05 -0.37 -13.22
CA ILE A 166 21.32 0.69 -13.94
C ILE A 166 22.31 1.56 -14.72
N GLN A 167 23.27 2.17 -14.03
CA GLN A 167 24.27 3.04 -14.65
C GLN A 167 25.09 2.31 -15.72
N PHE A 168 25.47 1.05 -15.47
CA PHE A 168 26.17 0.24 -16.47
C PHE A 168 25.32 -0.01 -17.72
N SER A 169 24.02 -0.29 -17.56
CA SER A 169 23.10 -0.50 -18.68
C SER A 169 22.83 0.78 -19.47
N GLU A 170 22.76 1.94 -18.80
CA GLU A 170 22.61 3.26 -19.43
C GLU A 170 23.84 3.61 -20.26
N ASN A 171 25.04 3.41 -19.71
CA ASN A 171 26.30 3.65 -20.39
C ASN A 171 26.48 2.79 -21.66
N LEU A 172 25.86 1.61 -21.71
CA LEU A 172 25.88 0.72 -22.87
C LEU A 172 24.67 0.88 -23.81
N GLY A 173 23.71 1.76 -23.48
CA GLY A 173 22.46 1.91 -24.24
C GLY A 173 21.51 0.72 -24.13
N LEU A 174 21.72 -0.18 -23.16
CA LEU A 174 20.95 -1.41 -22.95
C LEU A 174 19.81 -1.25 -21.92
N TRP A 175 19.56 -0.02 -21.45
CA TRP A 175 18.51 0.28 -20.47
C TRP A 175 17.11 -0.26 -20.86
N PRO A 176 16.66 -0.27 -22.14
CA PRO A 176 15.34 -0.80 -22.49
C PRO A 176 15.28 -2.33 -22.31
N VAL A 177 16.38 -3.01 -22.62
CA VAL A 177 16.50 -4.48 -22.47
C VAL A 177 16.46 -4.86 -20.99
N LEU A 178 17.15 -4.10 -20.14
CA LEU A 178 17.12 -4.28 -18.70
C LEU A 178 15.70 -4.08 -18.13
N LEU A 179 15.01 -3.02 -18.56
CA LEU A 179 13.64 -2.74 -18.16
C LEU A 179 12.68 -3.86 -18.56
N ILE A 180 12.72 -4.29 -19.83
CA ILE A 180 11.90 -5.39 -20.34
C ILE A 180 12.19 -6.68 -19.55
N GLY A 181 13.47 -6.99 -19.32
CA GLY A 181 13.88 -8.16 -18.54
C GLY A 181 13.32 -8.15 -17.12
N ARG A 182 13.39 -7.00 -16.44
CA ARG A 182 12.81 -6.80 -15.10
C ARG A 182 11.29 -7.00 -15.10
N LEU A 183 10.58 -6.39 -16.06
CA LEU A 183 9.12 -6.49 -16.16
C LEU A 183 8.67 -7.93 -16.44
N ILE A 184 9.36 -8.65 -17.34
CA ILE A 184 9.07 -10.05 -17.64
C ILE A 184 9.28 -10.92 -16.39
N LEU A 185 10.38 -10.73 -15.68
CA LEU A 185 10.68 -11.51 -14.47
C LEU A 185 9.62 -11.28 -13.38
N THR A 186 9.23 -10.02 -13.18
CA THR A 186 8.14 -9.65 -12.26
C THR A 186 6.83 -10.29 -12.69
N LEU A 187 6.46 -10.24 -13.97
CA LEU A 187 5.25 -10.88 -14.49
C LEU A 187 5.26 -12.40 -14.26
N LEU A 188 6.39 -13.06 -14.53
CA LEU A 188 6.53 -14.51 -14.32
C LEU A 188 6.35 -14.90 -12.85
N VAL A 189 6.90 -14.13 -11.91
CA VAL A 189 6.69 -14.38 -10.47
C VAL A 189 5.24 -14.17 -10.08
N MET A 190 4.60 -13.11 -10.58
CA MET A 190 3.19 -12.81 -10.28
C MET A 190 2.26 -13.91 -10.83
N VAL A 191 2.45 -14.33 -12.09
CA VAL A 191 1.68 -15.41 -12.71
C VAL A 191 1.95 -16.76 -12.04
N GLY A 192 3.22 -17.05 -11.71
CA GLY A 192 3.60 -18.27 -11.00
C GLY A 192 3.05 -18.35 -9.57
N ALA A 193 2.81 -17.20 -8.93
CA ALA A 193 2.14 -17.13 -7.63
C ALA A 193 0.61 -17.29 -7.72
N LEU A 194 -0.01 -16.90 -8.84
CA LEU A 194 -1.46 -17.02 -9.09
C LEU A 194 -1.92 -18.44 -9.43
N HIS A 195 -1.02 -19.31 -9.90
CA HIS A 195 -1.31 -20.70 -10.25
C HIS A 195 -0.97 -21.72 -9.14
N ARG A 196 -0.74 -21.26 -7.91
CA ARG A 196 -0.56 -22.10 -6.72
C ARG A 196 -1.63 -21.81 -5.69
#